data_AF-A0A2A2QX18-F1
#
_entry.id   AF-A0A2A2QX18-F1
#
_cell.length_a   1.000
_cell.length_b   1.000
_cell.length_c   1.000
_cell.angle_alpha   90.00
_cell.angle_beta   90.00
_cell.angle_gamma   90.00
#
_symmetry.space_group_name_H-M   'P 1'
#
loop_
_entity.id
_entity.type
_entity.pdbx_description
1 polymer ?
#
loop_
_entity_poly.entity_id
_entity_poly.type
_entity_poly.pdbx_seq_one_letter_code
_entity_poly.pdbx_strand_id
1 'polypeptide(L)'
;MRLSLLAFALFTGFATANEKPAPPPEAKPDAAKEKPDKPPEPVTRDGSVTIDGKKIDYQVVTSKLVLEKDDGAARASVFHVSYLKKNAGDLSKRPVLFAFNGGPGSSAVWLHLGTLGPKRVDLPGDGTTAPVPPARLVPNEFSILDVADLVFVDPVSTGYSRIEKDGKPDEFHGVEGDVESLSDFIRRWITDNQRWSSP
;
A
#
# COMPACT_ATOMS: atom_id res chain seq x y z
N MET A 1 20.86 41.13 48.77
CA MET A 1 20.54 41.63 50.12
C MET A 1 19.97 43.05 49.97
N ARG A 2 18.68 43.26 50.35
CA ARG A 2 17.92 44.54 50.46
C ARG A 2 17.67 45.31 49.14
N LEU A 3 16.50 45.24 48.50
CA LEU A 3 15.19 45.87 48.78
C LEU A 3 15.19 47.40 48.68
N SER A 4 14.53 47.94 47.65
CA SER A 4 13.80 49.23 47.71
C SER A 4 12.70 49.29 46.64
N LEU A 5 11.47 49.39 47.13
CA LEU A 5 10.23 49.66 46.43
C LEU A 5 10.19 51.10 45.89
N LEU A 6 9.52 51.32 44.76
CA LEU A 6 8.66 52.49 44.61
C LEU A 6 7.36 52.06 43.93
N ALA A 7 6.26 52.19 44.67
CA ALA A 7 4.91 51.93 44.22
C ALA A 7 4.34 53.19 43.57
N PHE A 8 3.58 53.01 42.48
CA PHE A 8 2.57 53.98 42.08
C PHE A 8 1.27 53.22 41.81
N ALA A 9 0.30 53.42 42.69
CA ALA A 9 -1.06 52.94 42.52
C ALA A 9 -1.85 53.96 41.70
N LEU A 10 -2.58 53.50 40.69
CA LEU A 10 -3.81 54.19 40.27
C LEU A 10 -4.93 53.17 40.06
N PHE A 11 -6.00 53.43 40.79
CA PHE A 11 -7.24 52.68 40.87
C PHE A 11 -8.17 53.03 39.69
N THR A 12 -9.04 52.07 39.38
CA THR A 12 -10.44 52.17 38.91
C THR A 12 -10.75 51.62 37.52
N GLY A 13 -11.71 50.68 37.50
CA GLY A 13 -12.37 50.19 36.31
C GLY A 13 -12.84 48.74 36.41
N PHE A 14 -13.65 48.39 37.43
CA PHE A 14 -14.45 47.15 37.36
C PHE A 14 -15.62 47.38 36.40
N ALA A 15 -15.48 46.95 35.15
CA ALA A 15 -16.62 46.70 34.28
C ALA A 15 -17.04 45.24 34.50
N THR A 16 -18.13 45.02 35.25
CA THR A 16 -18.78 43.72 35.32
C THR A 16 -19.52 43.48 34.00
N ALA A 17 -18.84 42.85 33.04
CA ALA A 17 -19.52 42.26 31.89
C ALA A 17 -20.26 41.01 32.39
N ASN A 18 -21.58 41.05 32.30
CA ASN A 18 -22.48 39.96 32.66
C ASN A 18 -22.34 38.86 31.59
N GLU A 19 -21.39 37.94 31.78
CA GLU A 19 -21.13 36.85 30.84
C GLU A 19 -22.18 35.75 31.02
N LYS A 20 -23.06 35.64 30.02
CA LYS A 20 -24.09 34.61 29.96
C LYS A 20 -23.39 33.23 29.80
N PRO A 21 -23.79 32.17 30.52
CA PRO A 21 -23.13 30.87 30.40
C PRO A 21 -23.20 30.37 28.96
N ALA A 22 -22.07 29.96 28.40
CA ALA A 22 -22.02 29.31 27.09
C ALA A 22 -22.89 28.04 27.11
N PRO A 23 -23.65 27.75 26.05
CA PRO A 23 -24.42 26.52 25.97
C PRO A 23 -23.47 25.30 26.00
N PRO A 24 -23.91 24.15 26.54
CA PRO A 24 -23.09 22.94 26.59
C PRO A 24 -22.70 22.52 25.17
N PRO A 25 -21.55 21.84 24.97
CA PRO A 25 -21.11 21.42 23.65
C PRO A 25 -22.17 20.53 23.03
N GLU A 26 -22.67 20.93 21.87
CA GLU A 26 -23.56 20.10 21.06
C GLU A 26 -22.84 18.78 20.76
N ALA A 27 -23.49 17.67 21.10
CA ALA A 27 -23.02 16.34 20.75
C ALA A 27 -22.78 16.29 19.25
N LYS A 28 -21.55 16.01 18.84
CA LYS A 28 -21.22 15.75 17.43
C LYS A 28 -22.19 14.67 16.92
N PRO A 29 -22.84 14.88 15.77
CA PRO A 29 -23.68 13.84 15.20
C PRO A 29 -22.86 12.56 15.10
N ASP A 30 -23.44 11.45 15.59
CA ASP A 30 -22.91 10.12 15.38
C ASP A 30 -22.42 10.01 13.94
N ALA A 31 -21.12 9.76 13.77
CA ALA A 31 -20.54 9.46 12.48
C ALA A 31 -21.34 8.28 11.93
N ALA A 32 -22.24 8.57 11.00
CA ALA A 32 -23.03 7.59 10.30
C ALA A 32 -22.05 6.50 9.84
N LYS A 33 -22.34 5.25 10.23
CA LYS A 33 -21.55 4.09 9.83
C LYS A 33 -21.48 4.09 8.30
N GLU A 34 -20.37 4.59 7.75
CA GLU A 34 -20.04 4.35 6.36
C GLU A 34 -20.06 2.83 6.17
N LYS A 35 -20.89 2.39 5.22
CA LYS A 35 -20.82 1.03 4.70
C LYS A 35 -19.39 0.84 4.18
N PRO A 36 -18.77 -0.34 4.32
CA PRO A 36 -17.48 -0.59 3.69
C PRO A 36 -17.62 -0.25 2.21
N ASP A 37 -16.84 0.71 1.73
CA ASP A 37 -16.79 1.00 0.31
C ASP A 37 -16.44 -0.31 -0.40
N LYS A 38 -17.23 -0.67 -1.41
CA LYS A 38 -16.91 -1.81 -2.28
C LYS A 38 -15.45 -1.60 -2.72
N PRO A 39 -14.56 -2.60 -2.56
CA PRO A 39 -13.17 -2.44 -2.98
C PRO A 39 -13.13 -2.00 -4.44
N PRO A 40 -12.26 -1.03 -4.79
CA PRO A 40 -12.21 -0.48 -6.13
C PRO A 40 -11.97 -1.59 -7.15
N GLU A 41 -12.65 -1.51 -8.29
CA GLU A 41 -12.52 -2.52 -9.33
C GLU A 41 -11.08 -2.59 -9.85
N PRO A 42 -10.58 -3.80 -10.19
CA PRO A 42 -9.26 -3.95 -10.77
C PRO A 42 -9.09 -3.09 -12.03
N VAL A 43 -7.97 -2.37 -12.12
CA VAL A 43 -7.59 -1.65 -13.34
C VAL A 43 -6.66 -2.53 -14.15
N THR A 44 -7.08 -2.85 -15.37
CA THR A 44 -6.34 -3.71 -16.29
C THR A 44 -5.86 -2.92 -17.50
N ARG A 45 -4.59 -3.11 -17.87
CA ARG A 45 -3.98 -2.52 -19.07
C ARG A 45 -3.10 -3.54 -19.78
N ASP A 46 -2.92 -3.34 -21.07
CA ASP A 46 -1.96 -4.10 -21.87
C ASP A 46 -0.63 -3.36 -21.97
N GLY A 47 0.46 -4.12 -22.08
CA GLY A 47 1.79 -3.59 -22.27
C GLY A 47 2.74 -4.60 -22.92
N SER A 48 3.96 -4.15 -23.18
CA SER A 48 5.02 -5.01 -23.68
C SER A 48 6.38 -4.55 -23.19
N VAL A 49 7.32 -5.48 -23.06
CA VAL A 49 8.73 -5.22 -22.76
C VAL A 49 9.60 -6.11 -23.65
N THR A 50 10.81 -5.67 -23.98
CA THR A 50 11.80 -6.52 -24.65
C THR A 50 12.80 -6.98 -23.61
N ILE A 51 12.91 -8.30 -23.42
CA ILE A 51 13.84 -8.97 -22.50
C ILE A 51 14.70 -9.89 -23.34
N ASP A 52 16.04 -9.78 -23.26
CA ASP A 52 16.99 -10.55 -24.06
C ASP A 52 16.65 -10.60 -25.57
N GLY A 53 16.27 -9.44 -26.12
CA GLY A 53 15.90 -9.30 -27.53
C GLY A 53 14.53 -9.90 -27.92
N LYS A 54 13.79 -10.48 -26.97
CA LYS A 54 12.45 -11.04 -27.21
C LYS A 54 11.37 -10.11 -26.66
N LYS A 55 10.40 -9.78 -27.51
CA LYS A 55 9.22 -9.03 -27.09
C LYS A 55 8.29 -9.92 -26.26
N ILE A 56 7.97 -9.47 -25.07
CA ILE A 56 7.02 -10.10 -24.15
C ILE A 56 5.82 -9.17 -24.04
N ASP A 57 4.70 -9.59 -24.61
CA ASP A 57 3.40 -8.93 -24.41
C ASP A 57 2.79 -9.41 -23.09
N TYR A 58 2.23 -8.49 -22.31
CA TYR A 58 1.68 -8.78 -21.00
C TYR A 58 0.41 -7.98 -20.73
N GLN A 59 -0.37 -8.46 -19.77
CA GLN A 59 -1.43 -7.71 -19.12
C GLN A 59 -0.95 -7.31 -17.72
N VAL A 60 -1.16 -6.05 -17.35
CA VAL A 60 -0.95 -5.54 -16.00
C VAL A 60 -2.30 -5.31 -15.33
N VAL A 61 -2.45 -5.83 -14.12
CA VAL A 61 -3.64 -5.68 -13.28
C VAL A 61 -3.24 -5.00 -11.98
N THR A 62 -3.84 -3.87 -11.67
CA THR A 62 -3.68 -3.16 -10.39
C THR A 62 -4.96 -3.30 -9.59
N SER A 63 -4.89 -3.83 -8.38
CA SER A 63 -6.09 -4.09 -7.58
C SER A 63 -5.81 -4.09 -6.07
N LYS A 64 -6.88 -4.20 -5.29
CA LYS A 64 -6.87 -4.47 -3.86
C LYS A 64 -7.67 -5.73 -3.59
N LEU A 65 -7.04 -6.70 -2.94
CA LEU A 65 -7.69 -7.91 -2.45
C LEU A 65 -8.10 -7.70 -0.98
N VAL A 66 -9.38 -7.90 -0.67
CA VAL A 66 -9.89 -7.77 0.71
C VAL A 66 -9.71 -9.09 1.44
N LEU A 67 -8.99 -9.03 2.57
CA LEU A 67 -8.90 -10.10 3.54
C LEU A 67 -10.06 -9.98 4.51
N GLU A 68 -10.71 -11.10 4.77
CA GLU A 68 -11.91 -11.18 5.61
C GLU A 68 -11.63 -12.05 6.84
N LYS A 69 -12.42 -11.84 7.88
CA LYS A 69 -12.54 -12.75 9.03
C LYS A 69 -13.47 -13.90 8.69
N ASP A 70 -13.54 -14.89 9.58
CA ASP A 70 -14.41 -16.06 9.41
C ASP A 70 -15.90 -15.71 9.30
N ASP A 71 -16.31 -14.58 9.91
CA ASP A 71 -17.67 -14.05 9.84
C ASP A 71 -17.94 -13.20 8.57
N GLY A 72 -16.95 -13.07 7.69
CA GLY A 72 -17.00 -12.29 6.45
C GLY A 72 -16.70 -10.80 6.64
N ALA A 73 -16.38 -10.32 7.84
CA ALA A 73 -16.01 -8.92 8.06
C ALA A 73 -14.64 -8.61 7.44
N ALA A 74 -14.53 -7.50 6.71
CA ALA A 74 -13.27 -7.06 6.12
C ALA A 74 -12.28 -6.62 7.21
N ARG A 75 -11.09 -7.23 7.23
CA ARG A 75 -10.02 -6.88 8.19
C ARG A 75 -8.84 -6.12 7.56
N ALA A 76 -8.57 -6.32 6.28
CA ALA A 76 -7.54 -5.55 5.55
C ALA A 76 -7.81 -5.54 4.04
N SER A 77 -7.30 -4.52 3.35
CA SER A 77 -7.16 -4.49 1.90
C SER A 77 -5.68 -4.50 1.50
N VAL A 78 -5.29 -5.51 0.73
CA VAL A 78 -3.93 -5.72 0.24
C VAL A 78 -3.83 -5.25 -1.20
N PHE A 79 -3.09 -4.17 -1.42
CA PHE A 79 -2.78 -3.66 -2.75
C PHE A 79 -1.75 -4.54 -3.44
N HIS A 80 -1.98 -4.79 -4.72
CA HIS A 80 -1.01 -5.50 -5.55
C HIS A 80 -1.03 -5.04 -7.01
N VAL A 81 0.09 -5.30 -7.68
CA VAL A 81 0.24 -5.15 -9.13
C VAL A 81 0.69 -6.47 -9.72
N SER A 82 -0.13 -7.07 -10.58
CA SER A 82 0.17 -8.32 -11.26
C SER A 82 0.58 -8.07 -12.71
N TYR A 83 1.64 -8.70 -13.18
CA TYR A 83 2.05 -8.77 -14.57
C TYR A 83 1.93 -10.19 -15.08
N LEU A 84 1.01 -10.40 -16.02
CA LEU A 84 0.68 -11.70 -16.58
C LEU A 84 1.12 -11.73 -18.04
N LYS A 85 2.04 -12.64 -18.39
CA LYS A 85 2.47 -12.81 -19.78
C LYS A 85 1.29 -13.28 -20.63
N LYS A 86 1.05 -12.59 -21.75
CA LYS A 86 0.05 -13.03 -22.73
C LYS A 86 0.58 -14.23 -23.50
N ASN A 87 -0.34 -15.13 -23.87
CA ASN A 87 -0.02 -16.34 -24.63
C ASN A 87 1.08 -17.19 -23.94
N ALA A 88 1.03 -17.30 -22.60
CA ALA A 88 2.03 -18.01 -21.81
C ALA A 88 2.04 -19.55 -22.03
N GLY A 89 1.06 -20.09 -22.78
CA GLY A 89 0.96 -21.52 -23.06
C GLY A 89 0.45 -22.30 -21.85
N ASP A 90 1.12 -23.41 -21.55
CA ASP A 90 0.76 -24.29 -20.43
C ASP A 90 1.09 -23.64 -19.08
N LEU A 91 0.05 -23.20 -18.37
CA LEU A 91 0.19 -22.52 -17.08
C LEU A 91 0.77 -23.40 -15.97
N SER A 92 0.73 -24.74 -16.12
CA SER A 92 1.36 -25.66 -15.15
C SER A 92 2.89 -25.66 -15.20
N LYS A 93 3.46 -25.02 -16.23
CA LYS A 93 4.90 -24.80 -16.40
C LYS A 93 5.29 -23.33 -16.25
N ARG A 94 4.33 -22.49 -15.87
CA ARG A 94 4.50 -21.04 -15.78
C ARG A 94 4.42 -20.60 -14.31
N PRO A 95 5.58 -20.38 -13.66
CA PRO A 95 5.59 -20.00 -12.25
C PRO A 95 4.90 -18.66 -12.00
N VAL A 96 4.40 -18.48 -10.78
CA VAL A 96 3.97 -17.19 -10.25
C VAL A 96 4.93 -16.79 -9.15
N LEU A 97 5.61 -15.65 -9.34
CA LEU A 97 6.49 -15.09 -8.33
C LEU A 97 5.76 -13.98 -7.57
N PHE A 98 5.59 -14.19 -6.26
CA PHE A 98 5.11 -13.17 -5.34
C PHE A 98 6.30 -12.41 -4.74
N ALA A 99 6.30 -11.09 -4.94
CA ALA A 99 7.36 -10.20 -4.48
C ALA A 99 6.78 -9.18 -3.49
N PHE A 100 7.27 -9.21 -2.26
CA PHE A 100 6.98 -8.23 -1.22
C PHE A 100 8.29 -7.81 -0.56
N ASN A 101 8.39 -6.56 -0.15
CA ASN A 101 9.65 -6.01 0.34
C ASN A 101 9.87 -6.30 1.83
N GLY A 102 11.13 -6.24 2.27
CA GLY A 102 11.51 -6.33 3.68
C GLY A 102 11.48 -4.98 4.42
N GLY A 103 12.01 -4.92 5.64
CA GLY A 103 12.06 -3.68 6.40
C GLY A 103 11.96 -3.88 7.91
N PRO A 104 10.83 -3.52 8.55
CA PRO A 104 9.44 -3.68 8.11
C PRO A 104 8.83 -2.42 7.49
N GLY A 105 7.59 -2.52 7.00
CA GLY A 105 6.79 -1.35 6.60
C GLY A 105 7.05 -0.82 5.19
N SER A 106 7.89 -1.48 4.40
CA SER A 106 8.27 -1.02 3.06
C SER A 106 7.36 -1.55 1.96
N SER A 107 7.02 -0.69 1.01
CA SER A 107 6.23 -1.07 -0.17
C SER A 107 7.04 -1.97 -1.12
N ALA A 108 6.34 -2.82 -1.86
CA ALA A 108 6.89 -3.60 -2.97
C ALA A 108 7.37 -2.74 -4.14
N VAL A 109 7.15 -1.41 -4.14
CA VAL A 109 7.62 -0.49 -5.18
C VAL A 109 9.12 -0.62 -5.48
N TRP A 110 9.93 -0.95 -4.47
CA TRP A 110 11.38 -1.16 -4.65
C TRP A 110 11.68 -2.39 -5.49
N LEU A 111 10.92 -3.47 -5.30
CA LEU A 111 11.03 -4.67 -6.12
C LEU A 111 10.36 -4.49 -7.48
N HIS A 112 9.30 -3.69 -7.53
CA HIS A 112 8.52 -3.45 -8.74
C HIS A 112 9.28 -2.57 -9.74
N LEU A 113 9.75 -1.39 -9.32
CA LEU A 113 10.36 -0.38 -10.18
C LEU A 113 11.88 -0.25 -9.99
N GLY A 114 12.45 -0.99 -9.03
CA GLY A 114 13.89 -1.04 -8.81
C GLY A 114 14.56 -2.34 -9.29
N THR A 115 13.81 -3.44 -9.43
CA THR A 115 14.41 -4.75 -9.76
C THR A 115 13.63 -5.55 -10.81
N LEU A 116 12.49 -6.16 -10.45
CA LEU A 116 11.89 -7.27 -11.20
C LEU A 116 10.89 -6.85 -12.29
N GLY A 117 10.19 -5.73 -12.13
CA GLY A 117 9.09 -5.35 -13.01
C GLY A 117 9.53 -4.98 -14.42
N PRO A 118 8.60 -4.93 -15.41
CA PRO A 118 8.94 -4.67 -16.82
C PRO A 118 9.33 -3.20 -17.11
N LYS A 119 9.25 -2.33 -16.11
CA LYS A 119 9.76 -0.95 -16.14
C LYS A 119 10.57 -0.70 -14.88
N ARG A 120 11.60 0.12 -15.00
CA ARG A 120 12.42 0.55 -13.87
C ARG A 120 12.64 2.06 -13.86
N VAL A 121 12.97 2.60 -12.69
CA VAL A 121 13.47 3.98 -12.59
C VAL A 121 14.82 4.06 -13.29
N ASP A 122 15.01 5.12 -14.08
CA ASP A 122 16.30 5.42 -14.68
C ASP A 122 17.24 5.97 -13.61
N LEU A 123 18.23 5.16 -13.23
CA LEU A 123 19.21 5.47 -12.19
C LEU A 123 20.62 5.43 -12.81
N PRO A 124 21.58 6.23 -12.28
CA PRO A 124 22.96 6.27 -12.76
C PRO A 124 23.72 4.94 -12.63
N GLY A 125 23.20 3.98 -11.86
CA GLY A 125 23.78 2.64 -11.68
C GLY A 125 24.88 2.54 -10.63
N ASP A 126 25.30 3.65 -10.03
CA ASP A 126 26.30 3.69 -8.95
C ASP A 126 25.77 3.25 -7.58
N GLY A 127 24.43 3.13 -7.44
CA GLY A 127 23.76 2.75 -6.19
C GLY A 127 23.76 3.84 -5.10
N THR A 128 24.37 5.00 -5.36
CA THR A 128 24.56 6.07 -4.38
C THR A 128 23.93 7.39 -4.78
N THR A 129 23.76 7.62 -6.08
CA THR A 129 23.22 8.88 -6.60
C THR A 129 21.70 8.77 -6.74
N ALA A 130 20.99 9.65 -6.02
CA ALA A 130 19.55 9.79 -6.16
C ALA A 130 19.18 10.30 -7.58
N PRO A 131 18.04 9.86 -8.15
CA PRO A 131 17.58 10.37 -9.43
C PRO A 131 17.28 11.86 -9.33
N VAL A 132 17.78 12.64 -10.28
CA VAL A 132 17.49 14.08 -10.37
C VAL A 132 16.15 14.27 -11.09
N PRO A 133 15.23 15.11 -10.57
CA PRO A 133 13.99 15.42 -11.27
C PRO A 133 14.21 15.99 -12.68
N PRO A 134 13.37 15.64 -13.67
CA PRO A 134 12.26 14.68 -13.57
C PRO A 134 12.75 13.23 -13.65
N ALA A 135 12.39 12.41 -12.66
CA ALA A 135 12.64 10.97 -12.70
C ALA A 135 11.88 10.32 -13.87
N ARG A 136 12.52 9.38 -14.56
CA ARG A 136 11.95 8.68 -15.72
C ARG A 136 11.79 7.20 -15.44
N LEU A 137 10.73 6.63 -16.03
CA LEU A 137 10.59 5.19 -16.15
C LEU A 137 11.06 4.75 -17.53
N VAL A 138 11.96 3.78 -17.55
CA VAL A 138 12.48 3.15 -18.77
C VAL A 138 12.06 1.68 -18.80
N PRO A 139 11.98 1.05 -19.99
CA PRO A 139 11.81 -0.40 -20.08
C PRO A 139 12.89 -1.13 -19.28
N ASN A 140 12.52 -2.21 -18.60
CA ASN A 140 13.46 -3.06 -17.89
C ASN A 140 13.77 -4.31 -18.71
N GLU A 141 14.88 -4.28 -19.45
CA GLU A 141 15.35 -5.42 -20.24
C GLU A 141 15.83 -6.61 -19.38
N PHE A 142 16.01 -6.40 -18.08
CA PHE A 142 16.43 -7.41 -17.10
C PHE A 142 15.26 -7.99 -16.29
N SER A 143 14.02 -7.62 -16.63
CA SER A 143 12.85 -8.19 -15.98
C SER A 143 12.78 -9.70 -16.23
N ILE A 144 12.33 -10.45 -15.22
CA ILE A 144 12.14 -11.90 -15.29
C ILE A 144 10.74 -12.30 -15.78
N LEU A 145 9.99 -11.36 -16.38
CA LEU A 145 8.64 -11.60 -16.86
C LEU A 145 8.59 -12.59 -18.04
N ASP A 146 9.71 -12.83 -18.71
CA ASP A 146 9.85 -13.91 -19.69
C ASP A 146 9.80 -15.31 -19.03
N VAL A 147 10.21 -15.43 -17.76
CA VAL A 147 10.31 -16.68 -16.96
C VAL A 147 9.11 -16.92 -16.03
N ALA A 148 8.64 -15.92 -15.28
CA ALA A 148 7.51 -16.04 -14.36
C ALA A 148 6.51 -14.88 -14.46
N ASP A 149 5.24 -15.12 -14.13
CA ASP A 149 4.31 -14.02 -13.89
C ASP A 149 4.63 -13.38 -12.54
N LEU A 150 4.49 -12.06 -12.44
CA LEU A 150 5.00 -11.29 -11.31
C LEU A 150 3.83 -10.67 -10.54
N VAL A 151 3.79 -10.87 -9.23
CA VAL A 151 2.79 -10.27 -8.35
C VAL A 151 3.50 -9.48 -7.28
N PHE A 152 3.47 -8.15 -7.40
CA PHE A 152 4.03 -7.24 -6.40
C PHE A 152 2.98 -6.96 -5.34
N VAL A 153 3.26 -7.33 -4.10
CA VAL A 153 2.31 -7.29 -2.98
C VAL A 153 2.82 -6.30 -1.95
N ASP A 154 2.03 -5.28 -1.64
CA ASP A 154 2.29 -4.43 -0.48
C ASP A 154 1.74 -5.15 0.77
N PRO A 155 2.56 -5.60 1.74
CA PRO A 155 2.05 -6.10 3.02
C PRO A 155 1.11 -5.10 3.69
N VAL A 156 0.26 -5.58 4.60
CA VAL A 156 -0.74 -4.73 5.27
C VAL A 156 -0.05 -3.54 5.95
N SER A 157 -0.65 -2.36 5.82
CA SER A 157 -0.10 -1.07 6.26
C SER A 157 1.09 -0.50 5.46
N THR A 158 1.56 -1.16 4.39
CA THR A 158 2.60 -0.63 3.49
C THR A 158 1.99 -0.08 2.20
N GLY A 159 2.68 0.87 1.55
CA GLY A 159 2.28 1.42 0.25
C GLY A 159 0.79 1.82 0.19
N TYR A 160 0.01 1.12 -0.64
CA TYR A 160 -1.44 1.37 -0.77
C TYR A 160 -2.34 0.39 0.02
N SER A 161 -1.77 -0.59 0.73
CA SER A 161 -2.49 -1.54 1.58
C SER A 161 -2.95 -0.89 2.89
N ARG A 162 -4.16 -1.22 3.36
CA ARG A 162 -4.75 -0.62 4.57
C ARG A 162 -5.40 -1.68 5.45
N ILE A 163 -5.42 -1.41 6.76
CA ILE A 163 -6.27 -2.14 7.70
C ILE A 163 -7.69 -1.59 7.52
N GLU A 164 -8.67 -2.48 7.43
CA GLU A 164 -10.08 -2.11 7.31
C GLU A 164 -10.71 -1.93 8.69
N LYS A 165 -11.94 -1.41 8.73
CA LYS A 165 -12.63 -1.00 9.96
C LYS A 165 -12.62 -2.05 11.07
N ASP A 166 -12.78 -3.32 10.73
CA ASP A 166 -12.89 -4.42 11.70
C ASP A 166 -11.54 -5.11 11.97
N GLY A 167 -10.44 -4.65 11.36
CA GLY A 167 -9.09 -5.13 11.60
C GLY A 167 -8.36 -4.36 12.71
N LYS A 168 -7.33 -4.98 13.29
CA LYS A 168 -6.46 -4.38 14.32
C LYS A 168 -4.99 -4.48 13.91
N PRO A 169 -4.14 -3.47 14.19
CA PRO A 169 -2.71 -3.52 13.86
C PRO A 169 -1.98 -4.79 14.31
N ASP A 170 -2.26 -5.24 15.54
CA ASP A 170 -1.62 -6.44 16.11
C ASP A 170 -1.98 -7.74 15.38
N GLU A 171 -3.03 -7.76 14.54
CA GLU A 171 -3.35 -8.90 13.66
C GLU A 171 -2.40 -9.01 12.45
N PHE A 172 -1.62 -7.96 12.17
CA PHE A 172 -0.79 -7.85 10.95
C PHE A 172 0.67 -7.53 11.22
N HIS A 173 0.99 -6.92 12.36
CA HIS A 173 2.34 -6.44 12.65
C HIS A 173 3.09 -7.45 13.51
N GLY A 174 3.95 -8.24 12.87
CA GLY A 174 4.71 -9.31 13.51
C GLY A 174 4.94 -10.46 12.54
N VAL A 175 5.87 -11.35 12.84
CA VAL A 175 6.23 -12.45 11.93
C VAL A 175 5.01 -13.33 11.64
N GLU A 176 4.25 -13.69 12.67
CA GLU A 176 3.07 -14.54 12.55
C GLU A 176 1.95 -13.84 11.76
N GLY A 177 1.66 -12.57 12.07
CA GLY A 177 0.65 -11.78 11.36
C GLY A 177 1.00 -11.55 9.88
N ASP A 178 2.27 -11.31 9.57
CA ASP A 178 2.77 -11.22 8.20
C ASP A 178 2.59 -12.55 7.46
N VAL A 179 3.00 -13.67 8.07
CA VAL A 179 2.84 -15.01 7.49
C VAL A 179 1.37 -15.32 7.21
N GLU A 180 0.48 -15.08 8.18
CA GLU A 180 -0.95 -15.36 8.03
C GLU A 180 -1.59 -14.49 6.95
N SER A 181 -1.36 -13.18 6.96
CA SER A 181 -1.99 -12.25 6.01
C SER A 181 -1.47 -12.43 4.58
N LEU A 182 -0.15 -12.65 4.40
CA LEU A 182 0.42 -12.92 3.08
C LEU A 182 0.01 -14.30 2.57
N SER A 183 -0.06 -15.32 3.42
CA SER A 183 -0.53 -16.66 3.01
C SER A 183 -1.99 -16.63 2.56
N ASP A 184 -2.85 -15.91 3.28
CA ASP A 184 -4.26 -15.72 2.90
C ASP A 184 -4.38 -14.96 1.57
N PHE A 185 -3.61 -13.88 1.41
CA PHE A 185 -3.52 -13.16 0.14
C PHE A 185 -3.09 -14.06 -1.02
N ILE A 186 -1.97 -14.80 -0.87
CA ILE A 186 -1.43 -15.67 -1.92
C ILE A 186 -2.45 -16.74 -2.31
N ARG A 187 -3.06 -17.40 -1.31
CA ARG A 187 -4.08 -18.44 -1.54
C ARG A 187 -5.30 -17.88 -2.28
N ARG A 188 -5.81 -16.72 -1.87
CA ARG A 188 -6.95 -16.07 -2.54
C ARG A 188 -6.57 -15.65 -3.96
N TRP A 189 -5.43 -15.01 -4.14
CA TRP A 189 -4.94 -14.61 -5.46
C TRP A 189 -4.80 -15.80 -6.41
N ILE A 190 -4.18 -16.90 -5.96
CA ILE A 190 -4.03 -18.14 -6.75
C ILE A 190 -5.41 -18.70 -7.14
N THR A 191 -6.37 -18.68 -6.21
CA THR A 191 -7.73 -19.15 -6.46
C THR A 191 -8.44 -18.26 -7.49
N ASP A 192 -8.45 -16.96 -7.30
CA ASP A 192 -9.17 -16.02 -8.16
C ASP A 192 -8.59 -16.00 -9.58
N ASN A 193 -7.28 -16.24 -9.72
CA ASN A 193 -6.58 -16.29 -11.01
C ASN A 193 -6.45 -17.70 -11.59
N GLN A 194 -7.00 -18.73 -10.93
CA GLN A 194 -6.97 -20.14 -11.36
C GLN A 194 -5.54 -20.67 -11.59
N ARG A 195 -4.63 -20.35 -10.67
CA ARG A 195 -3.18 -20.65 -10.77
C ARG A 195 -2.69 -21.80 -9.89
N TRP A 196 -3.59 -22.62 -9.36
CA TRP A 196 -3.23 -23.74 -8.48
C TRP A 196 -2.29 -24.78 -9.11
N SER A 197 -2.27 -24.88 -10.44
CA SER A 197 -1.35 -25.77 -11.17
C SER A 197 -0.01 -25.12 -11.47
N SER A 198 0.14 -23.81 -11.30
CA SER A 198 1.40 -23.12 -11.55
C SER A 198 2.44 -23.47 -10.48
N PRO A 199 3.73 -23.64 -10.85
CA PRO A 199 4.82 -23.83 -9.91
C PRO A 199 5.07 -22.62 -9.02
#